data_AF-A0A3L6G684-F1
#
_entry.id   AF-A0A3L6G684-F1
#
_cell.length_a   1.000
_cell.length_b   1.000
_cell.length_c   1.000
_cell.angle_alpha   90.00
_cell.angle_beta   90.00
_cell.angle_gamma   90.00
#
_symmetry.space_group_name_H-M   'P 1'
#
loop_
_entity.id
_entity.type
_entity.pdbx_description
1 polymer ?
#
loop_
_entity_poly.entity_id
_entity_poly.type
_entity_poly.pdbx_seq_one_letter_code
_entity_poly.pdbx_strand_id
1 'polypeptide(L)'
;MRTPAASGWRLHPRGSSSSKLTRRIISNVKITLLCAFVTLLVLRGTVGVNRRLVYIAGSPDNRADPATATGSARPVEDVERILREIRADSDDDPDAGPDNDEAPTSTSSYAATGEHFDHGAAWTTTNYRLQPRVTRWNAKRRRWLHQNPGFPSRDARGGPRVLLVTASPQGPCGSPDGDRFLLRATKNRLDYCRLHGVEMVHTTARLEDPELRSAGDGDGWAKLALLRRLMLAHPEVEWLWWLDAGALVTDMGFELPLARYEGAHLVVRGDSYQLFQRRAWDAVSTASFLLRNCQWSLDLLDAWAVMAPRGRARHDAGALLTATLAGRPAGEADDQSALVHLLVTEKERWMDRVYLENQYYLHGVWTALVGKYEKAMEKHHPGYGDDRWPFVTNFAGCNPCDDGKNRSDEYPLDRCASSMERAFNFADNQVLRLYGFRHESLASAEVRRIANRSTDPLEAKEEALAFLKKPSEPDLWSNDVRKNRKRKGKGDLDFVLARILRRVGWRSKC
;
A
#
# COMPACT_ATOMS: atom_id res chain seq x y z
N MET A 1 -8.54 -12.25 -113.22
CA MET A 1 -8.44 -11.08 -114.12
C MET A 1 -8.83 -9.82 -113.35
N ARG A 2 -8.19 -8.68 -113.68
CA ARG A 2 -8.61 -7.28 -113.40
C ARG A 2 -8.69 -6.76 -111.94
N THR A 3 -7.64 -6.02 -111.58
CA THR A 3 -7.63 -4.75 -110.80
C THR A 3 -8.21 -3.58 -111.65
N PRO A 4 -8.28 -2.29 -111.24
CA PRO A 4 -7.80 -1.56 -110.03
C PRO A 4 -8.93 -0.72 -109.34
N ALA A 5 -8.78 0.36 -108.51
CA ALA A 5 -7.64 1.17 -108.03
C ALA A 5 -7.87 1.90 -106.67
N ALA A 6 -6.76 2.30 -106.05
CA ALA A 6 -6.47 3.47 -105.17
C ALA A 6 -7.56 4.29 -104.39
N SER A 7 -7.40 4.32 -103.06
CA SER A 7 -7.39 5.47 -102.10
C SER A 7 -7.88 5.00 -100.72
N GLY A 8 -7.45 5.48 -99.55
CA GLY A 8 -6.49 6.49 -99.12
C GLY A 8 -6.45 6.45 -97.57
N TRP A 9 -5.29 6.62 -96.94
CA TRP A 9 -5.14 6.46 -95.49
C TRP A 9 -5.71 7.66 -94.71
N ARG A 10 -6.49 7.42 -93.64
CA ARG A 10 -6.92 8.47 -92.69
C ARG A 10 -6.46 8.16 -91.26
N LEU A 11 -5.74 9.12 -90.68
CA LEU A 11 -5.53 9.23 -89.23
C LEU A 11 -6.73 9.95 -88.59
N HIS A 12 -7.18 9.49 -87.42
CA HIS A 12 -8.10 10.22 -86.54
C HIS A 12 -7.71 10.01 -85.06
N PRO A 13 -8.14 10.89 -84.13
CA PRO A 13 -7.20 11.46 -83.17
C PRO A 13 -7.30 10.94 -81.72
N ARG A 14 -6.26 11.24 -80.94
CA ARG A 14 -6.27 11.16 -79.46
C ARG A 14 -7.33 12.11 -78.86
N GLY A 15 -8.08 11.64 -77.87
CA GLY A 15 -9.04 12.47 -77.12
C GLY A 15 -9.34 11.97 -75.70
N SER A 16 -8.95 12.77 -74.70
CA SER A 16 -9.42 12.80 -73.31
C SER A 16 -9.43 11.50 -72.46
N SER A 17 -8.38 11.33 -71.64
CA SER A 17 -8.38 10.45 -70.45
C SER A 17 -7.95 11.20 -69.18
N SER A 18 -8.51 12.39 -68.94
CA SER A 18 -8.12 13.24 -67.79
C SER A 18 -9.08 13.16 -66.59
N SER A 19 -10.37 12.82 -66.81
CA SER A 19 -11.42 12.93 -65.77
C SER A 19 -11.52 11.77 -64.78
N LYS A 20 -10.95 10.59 -65.09
CA LYS A 20 -10.99 9.41 -64.20
C LYS A 20 -9.83 9.36 -63.20
N LEU A 21 -8.68 9.96 -63.52
CA LEU A 21 -7.50 9.99 -62.65
C LEU A 21 -7.68 10.98 -61.51
N THR A 22 -8.08 12.21 -61.83
CA THR A 22 -8.38 13.30 -60.87
C THR A 22 -9.43 12.90 -59.84
N ARG A 23 -10.49 12.19 -60.23
CA ARG A 23 -11.54 11.75 -59.28
C ARG A 23 -11.03 10.71 -58.27
N ARG A 24 -10.10 9.83 -58.66
CA ARG A 24 -9.43 8.88 -57.73
C ARG A 24 -8.43 9.58 -56.82
N ILE A 25 -7.64 10.52 -57.33
CA ILE A 25 -6.69 11.31 -56.53
C ILE A 25 -7.44 12.12 -55.44
N ILE A 26 -8.54 12.80 -55.79
CA ILE A 26 -9.35 13.55 -54.82
C ILE A 26 -9.99 12.63 -53.76
N SER A 27 -10.44 11.42 -54.15
CA SER A 27 -10.96 10.44 -53.19
C SER A 27 -9.88 9.97 -52.21
N ASN A 28 -8.68 9.68 -52.70
CA ASN A 28 -7.57 9.23 -51.88
C ASN A 28 -7.10 10.35 -50.93
N VAL A 29 -6.97 11.59 -51.40
CA VAL A 29 -6.63 12.75 -50.55
C VAL A 29 -7.67 12.97 -49.45
N LYS A 30 -8.97 12.80 -49.74
CA LYS A 30 -10.03 12.87 -48.71
C LYS A 30 -9.91 11.76 -47.66
N ILE A 31 -9.58 10.53 -48.07
CA ILE A 31 -9.35 9.42 -47.15
C ILE A 31 -8.09 9.66 -46.32
N THR A 32 -6.99 10.14 -46.91
CA THR A 32 -5.76 10.48 -46.18
C THR A 32 -5.99 11.61 -45.16
N LEU A 33 -6.76 12.64 -45.52
CA LEU A 33 -7.14 13.71 -44.58
C LEU A 33 -8.07 13.20 -43.47
N LEU A 34 -9.02 12.32 -43.78
CA LEU A 34 -9.89 11.70 -42.77
C LEU A 34 -9.07 10.83 -41.81
N CYS A 35 -8.17 9.98 -42.33
CA CYS A 35 -7.25 9.18 -41.52
C CYS A 35 -6.39 10.09 -40.65
N ALA A 36 -5.73 11.10 -41.22
CA ALA A 36 -4.91 12.05 -40.46
C ALA A 36 -5.71 12.77 -39.36
N PHE A 37 -6.96 13.18 -39.64
CA PHE A 37 -7.84 13.80 -38.65
C PHE A 37 -8.26 12.83 -37.53
N VAL A 38 -8.54 11.57 -37.87
CA VAL A 38 -8.80 10.51 -36.87
C VAL A 38 -7.55 10.22 -36.05
N THR A 39 -6.35 10.14 -36.64
CA THR A 39 -5.10 9.99 -35.88
C THR A 39 -4.86 11.19 -34.96
N LEU A 40 -5.18 12.41 -35.40
CA LEU A 40 -5.03 13.64 -34.61
C LEU A 40 -6.08 13.71 -33.47
N LEU A 41 -7.30 13.20 -33.68
CA LEU A 41 -8.31 13.02 -32.64
C LEU A 41 -7.92 11.92 -31.64
N VAL A 42 -7.38 10.79 -32.09
CA VAL A 42 -6.85 9.73 -31.21
C VAL A 42 -5.66 10.23 -30.42
N LEU A 43 -4.74 10.99 -31.04
CA LEU A 43 -3.63 11.65 -30.34
C LEU A 43 -4.12 12.72 -29.35
N ARG A 44 -5.15 13.52 -29.68
CA ARG A 44 -5.75 14.44 -28.70
C ARG A 44 -6.48 13.72 -27.57
N GLY A 45 -7.15 12.61 -27.85
CA GLY A 45 -7.83 11.78 -26.85
C GLY A 45 -6.86 11.08 -25.90
N THR A 46 -5.72 10.59 -26.40
CA THR A 46 -4.69 9.95 -25.56
C THR A 46 -3.80 10.95 -24.83
N VAL A 47 -3.53 12.13 -25.39
CA VAL A 47 -2.75 13.20 -24.73
C VAL A 47 -3.61 14.05 -23.76
N GLY A 48 -4.94 14.01 -23.89
CA GLY A 48 -5.87 14.86 -23.13
C GLY A 48 -6.26 14.38 -21.73
N VAL A 49 -6.02 13.11 -21.36
CA VAL A 49 -6.54 12.53 -20.11
C VAL A 49 -5.46 11.99 -19.16
N ASN A 50 -4.31 11.53 -19.67
CA ASN A 50 -3.26 10.87 -18.86
C ASN A 50 -1.96 11.68 -18.71
N ARG A 51 -2.05 12.98 -18.39
CA ARG A 51 -0.84 13.84 -18.24
C ARG A 51 -0.65 14.50 -16.86
N ARG A 52 -1.22 13.91 -15.81
CA ARG A 52 -0.93 14.23 -14.39
C ARG A 52 -0.92 12.98 -13.50
N LEU A 53 0.01 12.07 -13.77
CA LEU A 53 0.80 11.27 -12.81
C LEU A 53 1.76 10.39 -13.64
N VAL A 54 2.79 9.81 -13.01
CA VAL A 54 3.88 9.03 -13.64
C VAL A 54 4.83 9.86 -14.50
N TYR A 55 5.87 10.42 -13.87
CA TYR A 55 7.21 10.63 -14.45
C TYR A 55 8.21 11.01 -13.34
N ILE A 56 8.82 10.01 -12.67
CA ILE A 56 10.16 10.12 -12.08
C ILE A 56 10.87 8.79 -12.34
N ALA A 57 11.70 8.78 -13.38
CA ALA A 57 12.72 7.76 -13.60
C ALA A 57 13.98 8.52 -14.00
N GLY A 58 14.93 8.64 -13.08
CA GLY A 58 16.25 9.20 -13.37
C GLY A 58 17.14 8.12 -13.96
N SER A 59 17.63 8.34 -15.18
CA SER A 59 18.80 7.63 -15.70
C SER A 59 19.97 8.62 -15.71
N PRO A 60 21.18 8.22 -15.28
CA PRO A 60 22.33 9.10 -15.29
C PRO A 60 22.88 9.21 -16.72
N ASP A 61 23.14 10.43 -17.17
CA ASP A 61 24.21 10.67 -18.14
C ASP A 61 24.76 12.09 -18.02
N ASN A 62 26.07 12.23 -18.22
CA ASN A 62 26.80 13.47 -17.98
C ASN A 62 26.81 14.39 -19.21
N ARG A 63 26.77 15.71 -18.95
CA ARG A 63 26.95 16.87 -19.87
C ARG A 63 25.73 17.33 -20.68
N ALA A 64 25.07 18.38 -20.20
CA ALA A 64 24.38 19.40 -21.00
C ALA A 64 24.23 20.72 -20.19
N ASP A 65 24.03 21.84 -20.89
CA ASP A 65 24.24 23.22 -20.41
C ASP A 65 23.18 23.80 -19.43
N PRO A 66 23.53 24.84 -18.62
CA PRO A 66 22.71 25.35 -17.52
C PRO A 66 21.62 26.37 -17.97
N ALA A 67 20.73 26.00 -18.90
CA ALA A 67 19.72 26.91 -19.45
C ALA A 67 18.26 26.38 -19.51
N THR A 68 17.99 25.15 -19.07
CA THR A 68 16.67 24.49 -19.24
C THR A 68 16.07 23.88 -17.97
N ALA A 69 16.59 24.21 -16.80
CA ALA A 69 16.20 23.64 -15.50
C ALA A 69 14.98 24.32 -14.81
N THR A 70 13.92 24.65 -15.54
CA THR A 70 12.72 25.34 -14.99
C THR A 70 11.43 24.51 -14.99
N GLY A 71 11.52 23.21 -15.29
CA GLY A 71 10.38 22.29 -15.36
C GLY A 71 10.10 21.44 -14.10
N SER A 72 11.12 21.15 -13.29
CA SER A 72 11.06 20.13 -12.22
C SER A 72 10.81 20.67 -10.80
N ALA A 73 11.00 21.97 -10.56
CA ALA A 73 10.86 22.55 -9.21
C ALA A 73 9.40 22.72 -8.76
N ARG A 74 8.48 22.99 -9.69
CA ARG A 74 7.09 23.40 -9.39
C ARG A 74 6.29 22.47 -8.47
N PRO A 75 6.31 21.13 -8.60
CA PRO A 75 5.55 20.26 -7.71
C PRO A 75 6.08 20.26 -6.27
N VAL A 76 7.40 20.46 -6.10
CA VAL A 76 8.03 20.56 -4.78
C VAL A 76 7.73 21.93 -4.16
N GLU A 77 7.83 23.00 -4.95
CA GLU A 77 7.42 24.36 -4.58
C GLU A 77 5.95 24.43 -4.15
N ASP A 78 5.05 23.73 -4.86
CA ASP A 78 3.61 23.66 -4.53
C ASP A 78 3.38 22.97 -3.16
N VAL A 79 4.06 21.85 -2.89
CA VAL A 79 3.96 21.15 -1.59
C VAL A 79 4.58 21.99 -0.47
N GLU A 80 5.73 22.62 -0.69
CA GLU A 80 6.32 23.52 0.31
C GLU A 80 5.48 24.77 0.54
N ARG A 81 4.81 25.33 -0.48
CA ARG A 81 3.88 26.44 -0.32
C ARG A 81 2.72 26.04 0.59
N ILE A 82 2.09 24.90 0.35
CA ILE A 82 1.02 24.36 1.21
C ILE A 82 1.54 24.14 2.64
N LEU A 83 2.75 23.61 2.82
CA LEU A 83 3.37 23.46 4.13
C LEU A 83 3.70 24.79 4.81
N ARG A 84 4.04 25.85 4.07
CA ARG A 84 4.22 27.22 4.61
C ARG A 84 2.89 27.84 5.01
N GLU A 85 1.84 27.74 4.19
CA GLU A 85 0.48 28.22 4.51
C GLU A 85 -0.07 27.54 5.77
N ILE A 86 0.11 26.22 5.92
CA ILE A 86 -0.31 25.48 7.12
C ILE A 86 0.43 25.94 8.40
N ARG A 87 1.66 26.45 8.26
CA ARG A 87 2.52 26.97 9.35
C ARG A 87 2.27 28.45 9.67
N ALA A 88 1.92 29.27 8.68
CA ALA A 88 1.66 30.70 8.85
C ALA A 88 0.40 30.99 9.69
N ASP A 89 -0.59 30.08 9.67
CA ASP A 89 -1.76 30.08 10.58
C ASP A 89 -1.40 29.53 11.99
N SER A 90 -0.21 29.85 12.51
CA SER A 90 0.19 29.60 13.90
C SER A 90 0.33 30.95 14.59
N ASP A 91 -0.61 31.28 15.48
CA ASP A 91 -0.53 32.52 16.27
C ASP A 91 0.76 32.51 17.12
N ASP A 92 1.50 33.62 17.13
CA ASP A 92 2.74 33.77 17.90
C ASP A 92 2.45 33.67 19.42
N ASP A 93 3.18 32.79 20.11
CA ASP A 93 3.15 32.66 21.57
C ASP A 93 4.27 33.54 22.16
N PRO A 94 3.96 34.66 22.85
CA PRO A 94 4.93 35.70 23.14
C PRO A 94 5.69 35.45 24.46
N ASP A 95 6.36 34.29 24.58
CA ASP A 95 7.25 34.03 25.72
C ASP A 95 8.41 33.08 25.35
N ALA A 96 9.42 33.62 24.67
CA ALA A 96 10.71 32.96 24.43
C ALA A 96 11.85 33.94 24.75
N GLY A 97 12.38 33.83 25.97
CA GLY A 97 13.57 34.57 26.40
C GLY A 97 14.85 34.08 25.68
N PRO A 98 15.92 34.88 25.65
CA PRO A 98 17.10 34.61 24.82
C PRO A 98 17.97 33.46 25.35
N ASP A 99 18.54 32.71 24.40
CA ASP A 99 19.50 31.64 24.63
C ASP A 99 20.75 32.11 25.40
N ASN A 100 21.32 31.21 26.19
CA ASN A 100 22.71 31.30 26.66
C ASN A 100 23.41 29.95 26.40
N ASP A 101 24.37 29.96 25.48
CA ASP A 101 25.27 28.84 25.23
C ASP A 101 26.30 28.69 26.35
N GLU A 102 26.36 27.53 27.02
CA GLU A 102 27.57 27.10 27.70
C GLU A 102 27.68 25.57 27.76
N ALA A 103 28.78 25.03 27.23
CA ALA A 103 29.10 23.61 27.27
C ALA A 103 29.86 23.25 28.55
N PRO A 104 29.80 21.99 29.00
CA PRO A 104 31.07 21.37 29.41
C PRO A 104 31.32 19.94 28.91
N THR A 105 32.60 19.74 28.60
CA THR A 105 33.44 18.54 28.57
C THR A 105 32.93 17.19 29.10
N SER A 106 33.34 16.15 28.37
CA SER A 106 33.29 14.73 28.69
C SER A 106 34.06 14.29 29.96
N THR A 107 33.57 13.27 30.65
CA THR A 107 34.40 12.26 31.32
C THR A 107 33.68 10.91 31.34
N SER A 108 34.40 9.79 31.18
CA SER A 108 33.85 8.44 31.25
C SER A 108 34.23 7.75 32.55
N SER A 109 33.36 6.88 33.06
CA SER A 109 33.72 5.81 34.00
C SER A 109 32.69 4.69 33.94
N TYR A 110 33.15 3.45 33.76
CA TYR A 110 32.34 2.25 33.92
C TYR A 110 32.28 1.87 35.41
N ALA A 111 31.08 1.65 35.93
CA ALA A 111 30.86 0.84 37.14
C ALA A 111 29.48 0.19 37.04
N ALA A 112 29.41 -1.13 37.19
CA ALA A 112 28.18 -1.89 37.14
C ALA A 112 27.78 -2.33 38.55
N THR A 113 26.69 -1.79 39.06
CA THR A 113 25.93 -2.32 40.21
C THR A 113 24.45 -2.19 39.90
N GLY A 114 23.68 -3.26 40.11
CA GLY A 114 22.26 -3.28 39.79
C GLY A 114 21.46 -2.44 40.79
N GLU A 115 20.75 -1.43 40.29
CA GLU A 115 19.71 -0.70 41.02
C GLU A 115 18.40 -0.75 40.22
N HIS A 116 17.27 -0.58 40.91
CA HIS A 116 15.95 -0.56 40.28
C HIS A 116 15.88 0.50 39.17
N PHE A 117 15.29 0.14 38.03
CA PHE A 117 14.85 1.13 37.05
C PHE A 117 13.69 1.93 37.65
N ASP A 118 14.02 3.07 38.25
CA ASP A 118 13.05 3.96 38.87
C ASP A 118 12.11 4.58 37.81
N HIS A 119 10.85 4.74 38.19
CA HIS A 119 9.79 5.19 37.30
C HIS A 119 9.88 6.71 37.06
N GLY A 120 10.70 7.12 36.08
CA GLY A 120 10.54 8.44 35.44
C GLY A 120 11.80 9.28 35.19
N ALA A 121 13.02 8.75 35.35
CA ALA A 121 14.25 9.54 35.17
C ALA A 121 15.03 9.22 33.87
N ALA A 122 15.42 10.28 33.16
CA ALA A 122 16.52 10.33 32.18
C ALA A 122 16.44 9.47 30.90
N TRP A 123 15.25 9.29 30.33
CA TRP A 123 15.02 8.56 29.07
C TRP A 123 14.51 9.43 27.92
N THR A 124 15.07 10.63 27.78
CA THR A 124 14.54 11.64 26.86
C THR A 124 15.52 12.02 25.77
N THR A 125 15.20 11.60 24.54
CA THR A 125 15.42 12.36 23.31
C THR A 125 14.45 13.56 23.30
N THR A 126 14.53 14.44 24.32
CA THR A 126 13.47 15.40 24.71
C THR A 126 12.96 16.29 23.59
N ASN A 127 13.80 16.49 22.57
CA ASN A 127 13.58 17.42 21.47
C ASN A 127 13.38 16.75 20.10
N TYR A 128 13.53 15.42 19.94
CA TYR A 128 13.29 14.83 18.62
C TYR A 128 11.79 14.79 18.30
N ARG A 129 11.44 15.34 17.14
CA ARG A 129 10.10 15.31 16.56
C ARG A 129 10.25 15.16 15.04
N LEU A 130 9.39 14.36 14.42
CA LEU A 130 9.39 14.16 12.97
C LEU A 130 9.34 15.49 12.20
N GLN A 131 8.55 16.45 12.68
CA GLN A 131 8.36 17.81 12.15
C GLN A 131 7.62 18.68 13.19
N PRO A 132 7.50 20.01 13.01
CA PRO A 132 6.73 20.88 13.91
C PRO A 132 5.29 20.38 14.16
N ARG A 133 4.83 20.46 15.41
CA ARG A 133 3.56 19.89 15.87
C ARG A 133 2.39 20.51 15.12
N VAL A 134 1.55 19.69 14.51
CA VAL A 134 0.32 20.13 13.85
C VAL A 134 -0.85 19.96 14.81
N THR A 135 -1.62 21.03 15.03
CA THR A 135 -2.82 21.00 15.87
C THR A 135 -4.08 21.28 15.04
N ARG A 136 -5.25 20.91 15.59
CA ARG A 136 -6.57 21.11 14.98
C ARG A 136 -6.69 20.51 13.56
N TRP A 137 -5.92 19.47 13.22
CA TRP A 137 -5.87 18.88 11.88
C TRP A 137 -7.25 18.42 11.38
N ASN A 138 -8.06 17.80 12.24
CA ASN A 138 -9.45 17.43 11.92
C ASN A 138 -10.34 18.62 11.53
N ALA A 139 -10.04 19.84 11.97
CA ALA A 139 -10.72 21.06 11.53
C ALA A 139 -10.13 21.60 10.23
N LYS A 140 -8.79 21.67 10.10
CA LYS A 140 -8.10 22.07 8.86
C LYS A 140 -8.52 21.17 7.67
N ARG A 141 -8.47 19.85 7.83
CA ARG A 141 -8.89 18.84 6.84
C ARG A 141 -10.37 18.96 6.45
N ARG A 142 -11.29 19.13 7.41
CA ARG A 142 -12.72 19.35 7.11
C ARG A 142 -12.99 20.64 6.33
N ARG A 143 -12.29 21.74 6.67
CA ARG A 143 -12.37 23.01 5.92
C ARG A 143 -11.87 22.83 4.48
N TRP A 144 -10.72 22.16 4.31
CA TRP A 144 -10.15 21.89 2.99
C TRP A 144 -11.09 21.04 2.13
N LEU A 145 -11.66 19.95 2.67
CA LEU A 145 -12.62 19.10 1.95
C LEU A 145 -13.88 19.85 1.50
N HIS A 146 -14.36 20.80 2.32
CA HIS A 146 -15.50 21.64 1.97
C HIS A 146 -15.18 22.63 0.84
N GLN A 147 -13.95 23.17 0.83
CA GLN A 147 -13.46 24.10 -0.19
C GLN A 147 -13.05 23.40 -1.50
N ASN A 148 -12.74 22.10 -1.46
CA ASN A 148 -12.20 21.32 -2.59
C ASN A 148 -13.10 20.13 -2.95
N PRO A 149 -14.37 20.34 -3.37
CA PRO A 149 -15.32 19.24 -3.65
C PRO A 149 -14.90 18.33 -4.82
N GLY A 150 -13.94 18.76 -5.66
CA GLY A 150 -13.33 17.92 -6.70
C GLY A 150 -12.40 16.81 -6.17
N PHE A 151 -12.03 16.85 -4.88
CA PHE A 151 -11.17 15.87 -4.22
C PHE A 151 -11.91 15.21 -3.04
N PRO A 152 -12.92 14.37 -3.30
CA PRO A 152 -13.71 13.74 -2.25
C PRO A 152 -12.90 12.70 -1.47
N SER A 153 -13.16 12.60 -0.16
CA SER A 153 -12.60 11.56 0.71
C SER A 153 -13.23 10.18 0.56
N ARG A 154 -14.03 10.01 -0.50
CA ARG A 154 -14.61 8.74 -0.93
C ARG A 154 -14.17 8.41 -2.34
N ASP A 155 -14.07 7.11 -2.62
CA ASP A 155 -13.80 6.58 -3.96
C ASP A 155 -15.06 6.58 -4.84
N ALA A 156 -14.93 6.14 -6.09
CA ALA A 156 -16.04 6.05 -7.04
C ALA A 156 -17.13 5.02 -6.65
N ARG A 157 -16.86 4.13 -5.69
CA ARG A 157 -17.83 3.16 -5.13
C ARG A 157 -18.49 3.68 -3.85
N GLY A 158 -18.12 4.88 -3.40
CA GLY A 158 -18.59 5.48 -2.15
C GLY A 158 -17.88 4.98 -0.89
N GLY A 159 -16.87 4.12 -1.01
CA GLY A 159 -16.01 3.70 0.09
C GLY A 159 -15.01 4.79 0.50
N PRO A 160 -14.37 4.71 1.67
CA PRO A 160 -13.28 5.63 2.04
C PRO A 160 -12.12 5.61 1.04
N ARG A 161 -11.57 6.79 0.69
CA ARG A 161 -10.39 6.87 -0.19
C ARG A 161 -9.15 6.30 0.52
N VAL A 162 -8.47 5.34 -0.13
CA VAL A 162 -7.24 4.69 0.35
C VAL A 162 -6.05 5.10 -0.51
N LEU A 163 -4.93 5.39 0.14
CA LEU A 163 -3.62 5.58 -0.49
C LEU A 163 -2.67 4.46 -0.03
N LEU A 164 -2.28 3.54 -0.92
CA LEU A 164 -1.21 2.58 -0.67
C LEU A 164 0.14 3.31 -0.69
N VAL A 165 0.93 3.12 0.36
CA VAL A 165 2.24 3.73 0.53
C VAL A 165 3.29 2.63 0.70
N THR A 166 4.30 2.64 -0.17
CA THR A 166 5.49 1.78 -0.08
C THR A 166 6.75 2.62 -0.28
N ALA A 167 7.86 2.19 0.29
CA ALA A 167 9.18 2.75 0.00
C ALA A 167 10.11 1.68 -0.59
N SER A 168 11.18 2.11 -1.24
CA SER A 168 12.36 1.29 -1.51
C SER A 168 13.64 2.16 -1.47
N PRO A 169 14.85 1.57 -1.40
CA PRO A 169 16.10 2.32 -1.42
C PRO A 169 16.25 3.26 -2.64
N GLN A 170 17.10 4.28 -2.48
CA GLN A 170 17.48 5.22 -3.55
C GLN A 170 18.42 4.62 -4.59
N GLY A 171 19.36 3.79 -4.13
CA GLY A 171 20.37 3.16 -4.97
C GLY A 171 19.94 1.75 -5.40
N PRO A 172 20.72 1.13 -6.30
CA PRO A 172 20.55 -0.29 -6.59
C PRO A 172 20.74 -1.11 -5.32
N CYS A 173 20.12 -2.27 -5.28
CA CYS A 173 20.23 -3.20 -4.18
C CYS A 173 21.63 -3.85 -4.14
N GLY A 174 22.02 -4.40 -2.97
CA GLY A 174 23.27 -5.13 -2.82
C GLY A 174 23.39 -6.37 -3.72
N SER A 175 22.27 -6.87 -4.23
CA SER A 175 22.18 -7.92 -5.24
C SER A 175 21.21 -7.56 -6.39
N PRO A 176 21.47 -8.00 -7.64
CA PRO A 176 20.52 -7.82 -8.76
C PRO A 176 19.17 -8.51 -8.54
N ASP A 177 19.14 -9.56 -7.71
CA ASP A 177 17.90 -10.25 -7.34
C ASP A 177 17.00 -9.37 -6.44
N GLY A 178 17.60 -8.50 -5.63
CA GLY A 178 16.88 -7.48 -4.87
C GLY A 178 16.14 -6.49 -5.77
N ASP A 179 16.83 -5.89 -6.73
CA ASP A 179 16.21 -4.98 -7.71
C ASP A 179 15.12 -5.69 -8.53
N ARG A 180 15.38 -6.94 -8.95
CA ARG A 180 14.40 -7.80 -9.64
C ARG A 180 13.16 -8.06 -8.79
N PHE A 181 13.32 -8.31 -7.49
CA PHE A 181 12.22 -8.47 -6.55
C PHE A 181 11.45 -7.16 -6.35
N LEU A 182 12.12 -6.03 -6.10
CA LEU A 182 11.47 -4.72 -5.93
C LEU A 182 10.63 -4.33 -7.15
N LEU A 183 11.14 -4.55 -8.36
CA LEU A 183 10.40 -4.31 -9.59
C LEU A 183 9.13 -5.17 -9.69
N ARG A 184 9.25 -6.48 -9.40
CA ARG A 184 8.12 -7.41 -9.35
C ARG A 184 7.10 -7.04 -8.27
N ALA A 185 7.56 -6.63 -7.09
CA ALA A 185 6.73 -6.16 -5.99
C ALA A 185 6.00 -4.86 -6.33
N THR A 186 6.65 -3.96 -7.08
CA THR A 186 6.03 -2.73 -7.60
C THR A 186 4.91 -3.06 -8.59
N LYS A 187 5.16 -3.95 -9.57
CA LYS A 187 4.11 -4.46 -10.48
C LYS A 187 2.94 -5.07 -9.71
N ASN A 188 3.21 -5.94 -8.74
CA ASN A 188 2.21 -6.61 -7.91
C ASN A 188 1.27 -5.58 -7.23
N ARG A 189 1.83 -4.57 -6.57
CA ARG A 189 1.05 -3.50 -5.92
C ARG A 189 0.25 -2.67 -6.92
N LEU A 190 0.84 -2.32 -8.07
CA LEU A 190 0.17 -1.59 -9.15
C LEU A 190 -1.00 -2.38 -9.75
N ASP A 191 -0.86 -3.69 -9.95
CA ASP A 191 -1.94 -4.54 -10.44
C ASP A 191 -3.10 -4.60 -9.44
N TYR A 192 -2.82 -4.77 -8.14
CA TYR A 192 -3.86 -4.68 -7.10
C TYR A 192 -4.54 -3.30 -7.09
N CYS A 193 -3.75 -2.23 -7.05
CA CYS A 193 -4.26 -0.86 -6.99
C CYS A 193 -5.17 -0.53 -8.19
N ARG A 194 -4.79 -0.99 -9.40
CA ARG A 194 -5.60 -0.85 -10.62
C ARG A 194 -6.91 -1.64 -10.56
N LEU A 195 -6.90 -2.86 -10.02
CA LEU A 195 -8.11 -3.68 -9.87
C LEU A 195 -9.06 -3.11 -8.81
N HIS A 196 -8.51 -2.54 -7.74
CA HIS A 196 -9.24 -2.08 -6.56
C HIS A 196 -9.49 -0.57 -6.51
N GLY A 197 -9.10 0.20 -7.54
CA GLY A 197 -9.29 1.67 -7.55
C GLY A 197 -8.58 2.39 -6.40
N VAL A 198 -7.48 1.83 -5.90
CA VAL A 198 -6.65 2.39 -4.83
C VAL A 198 -5.53 3.22 -5.45
N GLU A 199 -5.23 4.39 -4.89
CA GLU A 199 -4.11 5.21 -5.33
C GLU A 199 -2.81 4.72 -4.68
N MET A 200 -1.68 4.84 -5.36
CA MET A 200 -0.39 4.32 -4.89
C MET A 200 0.70 5.38 -4.93
N VAL A 201 1.41 5.53 -3.81
CA VAL A 201 2.69 6.24 -3.72
C VAL A 201 3.80 5.23 -3.46
N HIS A 202 4.73 5.13 -4.41
CA HIS A 202 6.02 4.47 -4.21
C HIS A 202 7.08 5.55 -4.05
N THR A 203 7.67 5.69 -2.86
CA THR A 203 8.83 6.57 -2.71
C THR A 203 10.13 5.80 -2.92
N THR A 204 10.98 6.32 -3.80
CA THR A 204 12.41 5.99 -3.84
C THR A 204 13.26 7.11 -3.24
N ALA A 205 12.64 8.23 -2.82
CA ALA A 205 13.35 9.35 -2.26
C ALA A 205 13.73 9.09 -0.79
N ARG A 206 15.01 9.31 -0.45
CA ARG A 206 15.47 9.40 0.93
C ARG A 206 14.79 10.60 1.58
N LEU A 207 14.04 10.33 2.64
CA LEU A 207 13.64 11.40 3.55
C LEU A 207 14.89 11.86 4.29
N GLU A 208 15.15 13.17 4.22
CA GLU A 208 16.45 13.78 4.55
C GLU A 208 16.81 13.72 6.04
N ASP A 209 15.92 13.23 6.90
CA ASP A 209 16.13 13.13 8.34
C ASP A 209 17.25 12.12 8.65
N PRO A 210 18.42 12.57 9.12
CA PRO A 210 19.54 11.68 9.42
C PRO A 210 19.26 10.79 10.62
N GLU A 211 18.37 11.20 11.53
CA GLU A 211 18.14 10.54 12.82
C GLU A 211 17.25 9.30 12.69
N LEU A 212 16.37 9.27 11.69
CA LEU A 212 15.57 8.08 11.36
C LEU A 212 16.38 6.98 10.68
N ARG A 213 17.62 7.26 10.22
CA ARG A 213 18.44 6.28 9.48
C ARG A 213 18.79 5.07 10.33
N SER A 214 18.54 3.88 9.80
CA SER A 214 19.01 2.62 10.37
C SER A 214 20.40 2.23 9.86
N ALA A 215 21.14 1.45 10.66
CA ALA A 215 22.40 0.84 10.26
C ALA A 215 22.13 -0.54 9.63
N GLY A 216 21.71 -0.54 8.36
CA GLY A 216 21.26 -1.73 7.63
C GLY A 216 19.84 -1.55 7.09
N ASP A 217 19.34 -2.59 6.40
CA ASP A 217 18.09 -2.54 5.62
C ASP A 217 16.79 -2.36 6.43
N GLY A 218 16.88 -2.39 7.76
CA GLY A 218 15.78 -2.11 8.68
C GLY A 218 15.45 -0.63 8.84
N ASP A 219 15.30 0.13 7.75
CA ASP A 219 14.94 1.58 7.76
C ASP A 219 13.43 1.81 8.05
N GLY A 220 12.87 0.97 8.92
CA GLY A 220 11.45 0.98 9.30
C GLY A 220 11.00 2.28 9.95
N TRP A 221 11.93 3.06 10.51
CA TRP A 221 11.67 4.38 11.08
C TRP A 221 11.30 5.45 10.04
N ALA A 222 11.87 5.40 8.84
CA ALA A 222 11.65 6.41 7.79
C ALA A 222 10.17 6.50 7.35
N LYS A 223 9.40 5.40 7.48
CA LYS A 223 7.97 5.39 7.13
C LYS A 223 7.13 6.34 7.98
N LEU A 224 7.52 6.60 9.23
CA LEU A 224 6.77 7.50 10.10
C LEU A 224 6.78 8.94 9.56
N ALA A 225 7.96 9.42 9.13
CA ALA A 225 8.09 10.71 8.47
C ALA A 225 7.36 10.75 7.11
N LEU A 226 7.38 9.65 6.34
CA LEU A 226 6.67 9.58 5.06
C LEU A 226 5.16 9.72 5.24
N LEU A 227 4.59 8.89 6.13
CA LEU A 227 3.15 8.86 6.40
C LEU A 227 2.68 10.21 6.94
N ARG A 228 3.44 10.85 7.83
CA ARG A 228 3.17 12.21 8.31
C ARG A 228 3.12 13.24 7.17
N ARG A 229 4.11 13.23 6.26
CA ARG A 229 4.14 14.13 5.10
C ARG A 229 2.96 13.89 4.17
N LEU A 230 2.64 12.63 3.85
CA LEU A 230 1.51 12.27 2.98
C LEU A 230 0.15 12.59 3.60
N MET A 231 -0.05 12.39 4.91
CA MET A 231 -1.27 12.80 5.60
C MET A 231 -1.57 14.30 5.43
N LEU A 232 -0.54 15.14 5.54
CA LEU A 232 -0.66 16.60 5.42
C LEU A 232 -0.79 17.05 3.96
N ALA A 233 -0.12 16.38 3.03
CA ALA A 233 -0.16 16.67 1.59
C ALA A 233 -1.44 16.19 0.89
N HIS A 234 -2.12 15.18 1.44
CA HIS A 234 -3.33 14.57 0.87
C HIS A 234 -4.53 14.62 1.84
N PRO A 235 -5.14 15.80 2.10
CA PRO A 235 -6.31 15.91 2.98
C PRO A 235 -7.55 15.17 2.44
N GLU A 236 -7.59 14.83 1.15
CA GLU A 236 -8.61 13.98 0.54
C GLU A 236 -8.52 12.53 1.02
N VAL A 237 -7.32 11.98 1.24
CA VAL A 237 -7.14 10.58 1.63
C VAL A 237 -7.71 10.34 3.02
N GLU A 238 -8.53 9.30 3.18
CA GLU A 238 -9.11 8.91 4.48
C GLU A 238 -8.24 7.87 5.19
N TRP A 239 -7.66 6.92 4.46
CA TRP A 239 -6.74 5.91 4.99
C TRP A 239 -5.44 5.86 4.19
N LEU A 240 -4.31 5.90 4.88
CA LEU A 240 -3.01 5.53 4.33
C LEU A 240 -2.78 4.06 4.68
N TRP A 241 -2.52 3.22 3.67
CA TRP A 241 -2.15 1.83 3.84
C TRP A 241 -0.64 1.70 3.62
N TRP A 242 0.13 1.60 4.70
CA TRP A 242 1.54 1.26 4.58
C TRP A 242 1.70 -0.22 4.21
N LEU A 243 2.59 -0.51 3.26
CA LEU A 243 2.98 -1.86 2.88
C LEU A 243 4.49 -1.91 2.65
N ASP A 244 5.19 -2.78 3.39
CA ASP A 244 6.64 -2.92 3.32
C ASP A 244 7.15 -3.32 1.93
N ALA A 245 8.39 -2.91 1.62
CA ALA A 245 9.10 -3.31 0.40
C ALA A 245 9.13 -4.84 0.21
N GLY A 246 9.29 -5.60 1.31
CA GLY A 246 9.28 -7.07 1.37
C GLY A 246 7.89 -7.73 1.35
N ALA A 247 6.80 -6.98 1.20
CA ALA A 247 5.43 -7.53 1.19
C ALA A 247 4.79 -7.54 -0.20
N LEU A 248 4.17 -8.66 -0.56
CA LEU A 248 3.38 -8.83 -1.78
C LEU A 248 1.90 -9.01 -1.42
N VAL A 249 1.01 -8.44 -2.24
CA VAL A 249 -0.41 -8.75 -2.21
C VAL A 249 -0.62 -10.07 -2.96
N THR A 250 -1.06 -11.10 -2.25
CA THR A 250 -1.25 -12.47 -2.76
C THR A 250 -2.71 -12.85 -2.96
N ASP A 251 -3.67 -12.09 -2.43
CA ASP A 251 -5.07 -12.13 -2.83
C ASP A 251 -5.43 -10.88 -3.63
N MET A 252 -5.43 -10.98 -4.96
CA MET A 252 -5.83 -9.91 -5.88
C MET A 252 -7.34 -9.69 -5.91
N GLY A 253 -8.12 -10.57 -5.29
CA GLY A 253 -9.57 -10.52 -5.20
C GLY A 253 -10.10 -9.85 -3.95
N PHE A 254 -9.31 -9.87 -2.86
CA PHE A 254 -9.72 -9.38 -1.56
C PHE A 254 -9.83 -7.85 -1.50
N GLU A 255 -11.00 -7.33 -1.12
CA GLU A 255 -11.22 -5.92 -0.80
C GLU A 255 -11.04 -5.68 0.70
N LEU A 256 -10.29 -4.63 1.09
CA LEU A 256 -10.15 -4.22 2.49
C LEU A 256 -11.53 -3.94 3.11
N PRO A 257 -11.92 -4.58 4.24
CA PRO A 257 -13.25 -4.46 4.81
C PRO A 257 -13.40 -3.17 5.65
N LEU A 258 -13.14 -1.99 5.05
CA LEU A 258 -12.99 -0.71 5.75
C LEU A 258 -14.19 -0.30 6.64
N ALA A 259 -15.39 -0.79 6.33
CA ALA A 259 -16.58 -0.59 7.17
C ALA A 259 -16.46 -1.24 8.56
N ARG A 260 -15.65 -2.30 8.71
CA ARG A 260 -15.32 -2.94 10.00
C ARG A 260 -14.53 -2.01 10.91
N TYR A 261 -13.76 -1.08 10.34
CA TYR A 261 -12.85 -0.17 11.04
C TYR A 261 -13.49 1.19 11.33
N GLU A 262 -14.81 1.24 11.40
CA GLU A 262 -15.54 2.38 11.93
C GLU A 262 -15.13 2.63 13.40
N GLY A 263 -14.92 3.89 13.77
CA GLY A 263 -14.40 4.28 15.09
C GLY A 263 -12.88 4.16 15.26
N ALA A 264 -12.21 3.24 14.54
CA ALA A 264 -10.77 3.04 14.59
C ALA A 264 -9.96 4.05 13.75
N HIS A 265 -8.71 4.26 14.12
CA HIS A 265 -7.74 5.16 13.48
C HIS A 265 -6.42 4.46 13.12
N LEU A 266 -6.06 3.37 13.81
CA LEU A 266 -4.99 2.44 13.41
C LEU A 266 -5.59 1.03 13.24
N VAL A 267 -5.20 0.32 12.18
CA VAL A 267 -5.50 -1.10 11.98
C VAL A 267 -4.21 -1.84 11.70
N VAL A 268 -3.84 -2.76 12.59
CA VAL A 268 -2.60 -3.57 12.50
C VAL A 268 -2.96 -5.05 12.61
N ARG A 269 -2.17 -5.92 11.95
CA ARG A 269 -2.29 -7.37 12.20
C ARG A 269 -1.82 -7.66 13.62
N GLY A 270 -2.67 -8.21 14.48
CA GLY A 270 -2.25 -8.57 15.82
C GLY A 270 -3.25 -9.36 16.65
N ASP A 271 -2.79 -9.84 17.80
CA ASP A 271 -3.59 -10.60 18.75
C ASP A 271 -3.54 -9.99 20.16
N SER A 272 -4.71 -9.87 20.79
CA SER A 272 -4.86 -9.23 22.09
C SER A 272 -4.18 -10.01 23.22
N TYR A 273 -4.13 -11.35 23.13
CA TYR A 273 -3.48 -12.20 24.13
C TYR A 273 -1.96 -12.15 24.00
N GLN A 274 -1.41 -12.17 22.78
CA GLN A 274 0.02 -11.91 22.58
C GLN A 274 0.41 -10.50 23.05
N LEU A 275 -0.43 -9.48 22.81
CA LEU A 275 -0.13 -8.09 23.15
C LEU A 275 -0.14 -7.81 24.65
N PHE A 276 -1.23 -8.13 25.36
CA PHE A 276 -1.37 -7.70 26.77
C PHE A 276 -0.91 -8.74 27.79
N GLN A 277 -1.15 -10.03 27.54
CA GLN A 277 -0.82 -11.10 28.49
C GLN A 277 0.61 -11.59 28.32
N ARG A 278 1.10 -11.71 27.08
CA ARG A 278 2.49 -12.14 26.81
C ARG A 278 3.45 -10.98 26.57
N ARG A 279 2.97 -9.81 26.13
CA ARG A 279 3.80 -8.67 25.70
C ARG A 279 4.83 -9.08 24.65
N ALA A 280 4.44 -9.94 23.72
CA ALA A 280 5.32 -10.45 22.69
C ALA A 280 5.66 -9.35 21.67
N TRP A 281 6.94 -9.26 21.26
CA TRP A 281 7.42 -8.20 20.37
C TRP A 281 6.86 -8.27 18.93
N ASP A 282 6.29 -9.41 18.56
CA ASP A 282 5.63 -9.69 17.27
C ASP A 282 4.10 -9.69 17.36
N ALA A 283 3.54 -9.36 18.54
CA ALA A 283 2.11 -9.36 18.84
C ALA A 283 1.29 -8.45 17.92
N VAL A 284 1.90 -7.37 17.40
CA VAL A 284 1.41 -6.61 16.24
C VAL A 284 2.47 -6.58 15.15
N SER A 285 2.06 -6.30 13.91
CA SER A 285 2.99 -6.03 12.80
C SER A 285 2.76 -4.66 12.19
N THR A 286 3.87 -3.99 11.91
CA THR A 286 3.96 -2.66 11.29
C THR A 286 4.45 -2.74 9.83
N ALA A 287 4.50 -3.95 9.27
CA ALA A 287 4.90 -4.21 7.88
C ALA A 287 3.73 -4.14 6.88
N SER A 288 2.48 -4.12 7.39
CA SER A 288 1.28 -3.79 6.63
C SER A 288 0.19 -3.32 7.59
N PHE A 289 -0.23 -2.05 7.47
CA PHE A 289 -1.19 -1.43 8.40
C PHE A 289 -1.95 -0.25 7.78
N LEU A 290 -3.14 0.04 8.31
CA LEU A 290 -3.96 1.19 7.91
C LEU A 290 -3.88 2.28 8.98
N LEU A 291 -3.61 3.52 8.56
CA LEU A 291 -3.60 4.70 9.42
C LEU A 291 -4.56 5.76 8.87
N ARG A 292 -5.54 6.19 9.68
CA ARG A 292 -6.56 7.16 9.26
C ARG A 292 -5.97 8.57 9.21
N ASN A 293 -6.33 9.37 8.21
CA ASN A 293 -5.89 10.76 8.12
C ASN A 293 -6.66 11.66 9.12
N CYS A 294 -6.15 11.73 10.35
CA CYS A 294 -6.74 12.49 11.46
C CYS A 294 -5.69 12.97 12.48
N GLN A 295 -6.07 13.88 13.36
CA GLN A 295 -5.21 14.45 14.41
C GLN A 295 -4.59 13.37 15.31
N TRP A 296 -5.40 12.40 15.76
CA TRP A 296 -4.94 11.29 16.61
C TRP A 296 -3.78 10.51 15.97
N SER A 297 -3.81 10.31 14.65
CA SER A 297 -2.74 9.63 13.92
C SER A 297 -1.47 10.46 13.81
N LEU A 298 -1.57 11.80 13.75
CA LEU A 298 -0.39 12.67 13.81
C LEU A 298 0.21 12.64 15.22
N ASP A 299 -0.63 12.69 16.26
CA ASP A 299 -0.20 12.59 17.65
C ASP A 299 0.45 11.21 17.95
N LEU A 300 -0.07 10.12 17.34
CA LEU A 300 0.52 8.78 17.41
C LEU A 300 1.89 8.74 16.73
N LEU A 301 2.03 9.28 15.53
CA LEU A 301 3.32 9.28 14.81
C LEU A 301 4.40 10.05 15.59
N ASP A 302 4.06 11.19 16.18
CA ASP A 302 4.99 11.96 17.02
C ASP A 302 5.37 11.17 18.31
N ALA A 303 4.45 10.41 18.92
CA ALA A 303 4.73 9.56 20.10
C ALA A 303 5.53 8.29 19.76
N TRP A 304 5.24 7.65 18.64
CA TRP A 304 5.91 6.44 18.15
C TRP A 304 7.37 6.73 17.76
N ALA A 305 7.64 7.91 17.22
CA ALA A 305 8.98 8.32 16.80
C ALA A 305 9.97 8.64 17.94
N VAL A 306 9.56 8.61 19.22
CA VAL A 306 10.45 8.95 20.36
C VAL A 306 11.66 8.02 20.45
N MET A 307 11.49 6.73 20.16
CA MET A 307 12.54 5.71 20.17
C MET A 307 13.34 5.63 18.85
N ALA A 308 13.01 6.47 17.87
CA ALA A 308 13.60 6.43 16.52
C ALA A 308 15.04 7.00 16.38
N PRO A 309 15.48 8.05 17.11
CA PRO A 309 16.77 8.70 16.86
C PRO A 309 17.98 7.79 17.04
N ARG A 310 18.75 7.61 15.97
CA ARG A 310 19.93 6.73 15.88
C ARG A 310 21.00 6.99 16.94
N GLY A 311 21.95 6.07 17.03
CA GLY A 311 23.03 6.13 18.00
C GLY A 311 22.53 5.78 19.40
N ARG A 312 23.09 6.43 20.43
CA ARG A 312 22.87 6.01 21.82
C ARG A 312 21.38 5.90 22.19
N ALA A 313 20.54 6.86 21.79
CA ALA A 313 19.11 6.84 22.14
C ALA A 313 18.39 5.58 21.63
N ARG A 314 18.57 5.19 20.36
CA ARG A 314 17.99 3.96 19.81
C ARG A 314 18.65 2.68 20.34
N HIS A 315 19.95 2.70 20.68
CA HIS A 315 20.60 1.55 21.33
C HIS A 315 20.06 1.32 22.73
N ASP A 316 20.00 2.38 23.56
CA ASP A 316 19.42 2.33 24.89
C ASP A 316 17.96 1.85 24.76
N ALA A 317 17.14 2.46 23.89
CA ALA A 317 15.75 2.03 23.60
C ALA A 317 15.64 0.56 23.19
N GLY A 318 16.58 0.05 22.40
CA GLY A 318 16.69 -1.37 22.08
C GLY A 318 16.81 -2.24 23.32
N ALA A 319 17.67 -1.87 24.27
CA ALA A 319 17.83 -2.59 25.53
C ALA A 319 16.56 -2.57 26.39
N LEU A 320 15.86 -1.42 26.48
CA LEU A 320 14.56 -1.32 27.17
C LEU A 320 13.49 -2.21 26.52
N LEU A 321 13.41 -2.21 25.18
CA LEU A 321 12.45 -3.04 24.45
C LEU A 321 12.76 -4.54 24.65
N THR A 322 14.04 -4.93 24.64
CA THR A 322 14.45 -6.32 24.91
C THR A 322 14.21 -6.73 26.37
N ALA A 323 14.31 -5.80 27.32
CA ALA A 323 13.97 -6.05 28.72
C ALA A 323 12.46 -6.11 29.01
N THR A 324 11.62 -5.45 28.20
CA THR A 324 10.17 -5.30 28.46
C THR A 324 9.27 -6.16 27.58
N LEU A 325 9.74 -6.62 26.41
CA LEU A 325 8.96 -7.40 25.46
C LEU A 325 9.44 -8.85 25.37
N ALA A 326 8.50 -9.79 25.50
CA ALA A 326 8.81 -11.21 25.48
C ALA A 326 9.28 -11.66 24.10
N GLY A 327 10.37 -12.43 24.07
CA GLY A 327 10.92 -13.05 22.86
C GLY A 327 11.66 -12.09 21.92
N ARG A 328 11.83 -10.81 22.27
CA ARG A 328 12.58 -9.86 21.44
C ARG A 328 14.08 -10.21 21.46
N PRO A 329 14.76 -10.30 20.29
CA PRO A 329 16.22 -10.40 20.27
C PRO A 329 16.88 -9.11 20.79
N ALA A 330 18.18 -9.18 21.10
CA ALA A 330 18.97 -8.00 21.45
C ALA A 330 19.36 -7.22 20.18
N GLY A 331 19.21 -5.90 20.21
CA GLY A 331 19.52 -5.00 19.09
C GLY A 331 18.89 -3.62 19.26
N GLU A 332 19.24 -2.67 18.38
CA GLU A 332 18.63 -1.32 18.28
C GLU A 332 17.09 -1.38 18.33
N ALA A 333 16.45 -0.34 18.85
CA ALA A 333 14.99 -0.21 18.76
C ALA A 333 14.49 -0.21 17.31
N ASP A 334 13.49 -1.04 17.05
CA ASP A 334 12.74 -1.13 15.81
C ASP A 334 11.32 -0.58 16.00
N ASP A 335 10.70 -0.14 14.90
CA ASP A 335 9.38 0.50 14.96
C ASP A 335 8.27 -0.46 15.40
N GLN A 336 8.36 -1.76 15.12
CA GLN A 336 7.35 -2.74 15.54
C GLN A 336 7.34 -2.91 17.06
N SER A 337 8.51 -3.16 17.64
CA SER A 337 8.69 -3.26 19.09
C SER A 337 8.31 -1.96 19.80
N ALA A 338 8.67 -0.79 19.24
CA ALA A 338 8.28 0.49 19.80
C ALA A 338 6.76 0.70 19.80
N LEU A 339 6.05 0.27 18.75
CA LEU A 339 4.59 0.30 18.73
C LEU A 339 3.99 -0.67 19.76
N VAL A 340 4.48 -1.92 19.83
CA VAL A 340 4.04 -2.89 20.85
C VAL A 340 4.19 -2.29 22.24
N HIS A 341 5.35 -1.72 22.56
CA HIS A 341 5.62 -1.10 23.84
C HIS A 341 4.65 0.05 24.13
N LEU A 342 4.48 1.00 23.20
CA LEU A 342 3.55 2.14 23.34
C LEU A 342 2.09 1.69 23.58
N LEU A 343 1.62 0.66 22.86
CA LEU A 343 0.25 0.14 23.02
C LEU A 343 0.05 -0.63 24.34
N VAL A 344 1.12 -1.18 24.92
CA VAL A 344 1.10 -1.86 26.22
C VAL A 344 1.20 -0.87 27.39
N THR A 345 2.08 0.14 27.31
CA THR A 345 2.32 1.11 28.39
C THR A 345 1.30 2.23 28.43
N GLU A 346 0.91 2.78 27.28
CA GLU A 346 -0.07 3.88 27.15
C GLU A 346 -1.43 3.37 26.67
N LYS A 347 -1.82 2.15 27.08
CA LYS A 347 -3.05 1.46 26.65
C LYS A 347 -4.30 2.36 26.68
N GLU A 348 -4.51 3.09 27.77
CA GLU A 348 -5.70 3.93 27.98
C GLU A 348 -5.79 5.12 27.01
N ARG A 349 -4.65 5.55 26.46
CA ARG A 349 -4.55 6.70 25.55
C ARG A 349 -4.75 6.32 24.07
N TRP A 350 -4.37 5.11 23.69
CA TRP A 350 -4.31 4.70 22.28
C TRP A 350 -5.29 3.59 21.90
N MET A 351 -5.52 2.60 22.76
CA MET A 351 -6.20 1.36 22.36
C MET A 351 -7.70 1.51 22.09
N ASP A 352 -8.33 2.63 22.44
CA ASP A 352 -9.73 2.92 22.06
C ASP A 352 -9.88 3.14 20.53
N ARG A 353 -8.79 3.48 19.83
CA ARG A 353 -8.76 3.69 18.37
C ARG A 353 -7.91 2.69 17.59
N VAL A 354 -7.36 1.68 18.25
CA VAL A 354 -6.55 0.63 17.61
C VAL A 354 -7.39 -0.61 17.38
N TYR A 355 -7.47 -1.06 16.13
CA TYR A 355 -8.08 -2.32 15.75
C TYR A 355 -6.98 -3.37 15.50
N LEU A 356 -7.02 -4.46 16.28
CA LEU A 356 -6.16 -5.64 16.07
C LEU A 356 -6.86 -6.60 15.11
N GLU A 357 -6.39 -6.68 13.87
CA GLU A 357 -6.96 -7.55 12.84
C GLU A 357 -6.31 -8.94 12.89
N ASN A 358 -7.15 -9.98 12.91
CA ASN A 358 -6.75 -11.38 12.99
C ASN A 358 -7.64 -12.33 12.18
N GLN A 359 -8.63 -11.81 11.43
CA GLN A 359 -9.54 -12.62 10.61
C GLN A 359 -9.03 -12.87 9.18
N TYR A 360 -8.03 -12.11 8.74
CA TYR A 360 -7.35 -12.29 7.46
C TYR A 360 -5.90 -11.81 7.57
N TYR A 361 -5.07 -12.20 6.61
CA TYR A 361 -3.66 -11.83 6.56
C TYR A 361 -3.45 -10.42 6.02
N LEU A 362 -3.82 -9.40 6.81
CA LEU A 362 -3.32 -8.03 6.61
C LEU A 362 -1.79 -8.02 6.61
N HIS A 363 -1.18 -8.90 7.41
CA HIS A 363 0.22 -9.32 7.31
C HIS A 363 0.34 -10.83 7.56
N GLY A 364 0.74 -11.60 6.55
CA GLY A 364 1.05 -13.03 6.66
C GLY A 364 2.54 -13.32 6.54
N VAL A 365 3.09 -14.13 7.46
CA VAL A 365 4.51 -14.53 7.44
C VAL A 365 4.74 -15.59 6.36
N TRP A 366 5.64 -15.33 5.41
CA TRP A 366 5.86 -16.17 4.24
C TRP A 366 6.14 -17.66 4.53
N THR A 367 6.90 -17.96 5.59
CA THR A 367 7.26 -19.34 5.97
C THR A 367 6.05 -20.22 6.27
N ALA A 368 4.96 -19.63 6.78
CA ALA A 368 3.71 -20.33 7.08
C ALA A 368 2.74 -20.42 5.89
N LEU A 369 3.04 -19.75 4.77
CA LEU A 369 2.11 -19.53 3.65
C LEU A 369 2.61 -20.11 2.32
N VAL A 370 3.88 -19.89 1.95
CA VAL A 370 4.37 -20.19 0.59
C VAL A 370 4.32 -21.68 0.24
N GLY A 371 4.43 -22.57 1.24
CA GLY A 371 4.27 -24.02 1.07
C GLY A 371 2.81 -24.49 0.93
N LYS A 372 1.82 -23.61 1.09
CA LYS A 372 0.38 -23.93 0.99
C LYS A 372 -0.25 -23.50 -0.35
N TYR A 373 0.46 -22.75 -1.20
CA TYR A 373 -0.13 -22.12 -2.40
C TYR A 373 -0.73 -23.11 -3.39
N GLU A 374 -0.08 -24.23 -3.68
CA GLU A 374 -0.63 -25.27 -4.57
C GLU A 374 -1.95 -25.82 -4.04
N LYS A 375 -2.04 -26.07 -2.73
CA LYS A 375 -3.26 -26.53 -2.04
C LYS A 375 -4.35 -25.46 -2.06
N ALA A 376 -3.99 -24.18 -1.94
CA ALA A 376 -4.94 -23.06 -2.10
C ALA A 376 -5.49 -22.98 -3.53
N MET A 377 -4.63 -23.12 -4.55
CA MET A 377 -5.03 -23.16 -5.97
C MET A 377 -5.89 -24.38 -6.34
N GLU A 378 -5.73 -25.50 -5.64
CA GLU A 378 -6.51 -26.72 -5.83
C GLU A 378 -7.89 -26.64 -5.18
N LYS A 379 -7.98 -26.11 -3.95
CA LYS A 379 -9.17 -26.25 -3.08
C LYS A 379 -9.98 -24.97 -2.91
N HIS A 380 -9.41 -23.83 -3.26
CA HIS A 380 -9.95 -22.50 -3.02
C HIS A 380 -9.76 -21.60 -4.26
N HIS A 381 -10.12 -20.33 -4.11
CA HIS A 381 -10.01 -19.26 -5.10
C HIS A 381 -9.73 -17.96 -4.33
N PRO A 382 -9.30 -16.86 -4.98
CA PRO A 382 -9.10 -15.57 -4.32
C PRO A 382 -10.40 -14.94 -3.78
N GLY A 383 -10.25 -13.91 -2.96
CA GLY A 383 -11.32 -13.16 -2.29
C GLY A 383 -11.48 -13.49 -0.79
N TYR A 384 -10.68 -14.38 -0.21
CA TYR A 384 -10.79 -14.75 1.21
C TYR A 384 -9.87 -13.94 2.12
N GLY A 385 -8.64 -13.68 1.68
CA GLY A 385 -7.59 -13.04 2.46
C GLY A 385 -7.00 -13.85 3.63
N ASP A 386 -7.56 -15.02 3.97
CA ASP A 386 -7.21 -15.85 5.14
C ASP A 386 -6.37 -17.11 4.79
N ASP A 387 -6.34 -18.13 5.67
CA ASP A 387 -5.62 -19.41 5.42
C ASP A 387 -6.04 -20.14 4.14
N ARG A 388 -7.23 -19.84 3.58
CA ARG A 388 -7.69 -20.39 2.30
C ARG A 388 -7.01 -19.72 1.11
N TRP A 389 -6.73 -18.42 1.21
CA TRP A 389 -6.05 -17.62 0.20
C TRP A 389 -5.50 -16.33 0.85
N PRO A 390 -4.21 -16.23 1.19
CA PRO A 390 -3.70 -15.16 2.05
C PRO A 390 -3.64 -13.81 1.34
N PHE A 391 -4.12 -12.75 2.00
CA PHE A 391 -4.17 -11.40 1.40
C PHE A 391 -2.78 -10.80 1.17
N VAL A 392 -1.94 -10.72 2.20
CA VAL A 392 -0.55 -10.24 2.11
C VAL A 392 0.41 -11.31 2.58
N THR A 393 1.40 -11.63 1.75
CA THR A 393 2.58 -12.41 2.14
C THR A 393 3.78 -11.49 2.28
N ASN A 394 4.33 -11.41 3.47
CA ASN A 394 5.51 -10.62 3.82
C ASN A 394 6.74 -11.50 4.04
N PHE A 395 7.86 -11.08 3.44
CA PHE A 395 9.16 -11.74 3.45
C PHE A 395 10.12 -11.19 4.53
N ALA A 396 9.61 -10.99 5.76
CA ALA A 396 10.43 -10.68 6.92
C ALA A 396 11.60 -11.67 7.05
N GLY A 397 12.78 -11.15 7.41
CA GLY A 397 14.03 -11.90 7.53
C GLY A 397 14.78 -12.17 6.22
N CYS A 398 14.16 -11.96 5.05
CA CYS A 398 14.82 -12.23 3.76
C CYS A 398 15.64 -11.08 3.17
N ASN A 399 15.51 -9.85 3.71
CA ASN A 399 16.14 -8.59 3.26
C ASN A 399 16.59 -8.60 1.78
N PRO A 400 15.66 -8.48 0.81
CA PRO A 400 15.96 -8.73 -0.61
C PRO A 400 17.08 -7.83 -1.16
N CYS A 401 17.35 -6.68 -0.54
CA CYS A 401 18.32 -5.70 -1.02
C CYS A 401 19.64 -5.63 -0.23
N ASP A 402 19.82 -6.51 0.77
CA ASP A 402 21.04 -6.57 1.56
C ASP A 402 22.21 -7.05 0.67
N ASP A 403 23.44 -6.68 1.02
CA ASP A 403 24.64 -7.03 0.25
C ASP A 403 25.22 -8.41 0.62
N GLY A 404 24.42 -9.23 1.32
CA GLY A 404 24.78 -10.58 1.75
C GLY A 404 25.75 -10.63 2.93
N LYS A 405 26.01 -9.51 3.59
CA LYS A 405 26.85 -9.48 4.81
C LYS A 405 26.06 -9.88 6.06
N ASN A 406 24.80 -9.47 6.18
CA ASN A 406 23.91 -9.90 7.27
C ASN A 406 23.20 -11.22 6.92
N ARG A 407 23.97 -12.29 6.73
CA ARG A 407 23.41 -13.63 6.53
C ARG A 407 22.72 -14.12 7.80
N SER A 408 21.40 -14.30 7.74
CA SER A 408 20.71 -15.16 8.72
C SER A 408 20.76 -16.60 8.22
N ASP A 409 21.24 -17.52 9.06
CA ASP A 409 21.18 -18.96 8.76
C ASP A 409 19.74 -19.50 8.77
N GLU A 410 18.82 -18.74 9.38
CA GLU A 410 17.38 -19.02 9.45
C GLU A 410 16.67 -18.89 8.08
N TYR A 411 17.12 -17.93 7.26
CA TYR A 411 16.51 -17.60 5.97
C TYR A 411 17.55 -17.58 4.82
N PRO A 412 17.92 -18.76 4.28
CA PRO A 412 18.79 -18.86 3.12
C PRO A 412 18.28 -18.07 1.89
N LEU A 413 19.19 -17.37 1.21
CA LEU A 413 18.86 -16.45 0.11
C LEU A 413 18.15 -17.16 -1.07
N ASP A 414 18.54 -18.39 -1.38
CA ASP A 414 17.91 -19.24 -2.40
C ASP A 414 16.46 -19.60 -2.03
N ARG A 415 16.23 -19.94 -0.74
CA ARG A 415 14.89 -20.20 -0.20
C ARG A 415 14.02 -18.93 -0.23
N CYS A 416 14.60 -17.78 0.10
CA CYS A 416 13.93 -16.48 0.01
C CYS A 416 13.56 -16.14 -1.43
N ALA A 417 14.52 -16.13 -2.36
CA ALA A 417 14.32 -15.77 -3.76
C ALA A 417 13.29 -16.69 -4.46
N SER A 418 13.42 -18.02 -4.29
CA SER A 418 12.46 -18.98 -4.83
C SER A 418 11.05 -18.82 -4.23
N SER A 419 10.95 -18.48 -2.94
CA SER A 419 9.66 -18.26 -2.28
C SER A 419 9.01 -16.93 -2.68
N MET A 420 9.81 -15.90 -2.91
CA MET A 420 9.38 -14.61 -3.48
C MET A 420 8.86 -14.77 -4.91
N GLU A 421 9.56 -15.52 -5.76
CA GLU A 421 9.12 -15.86 -7.12
C GLU A 421 7.78 -16.63 -7.09
N ARG A 422 7.67 -17.64 -6.22
CA ARG A 422 6.41 -18.37 -6.01
C ARG A 422 5.24 -17.49 -5.58
N ALA A 423 5.46 -16.57 -4.63
CA ALA A 423 4.41 -15.65 -4.17
C ALA A 423 4.03 -14.62 -5.25
N PHE A 424 5.00 -14.10 -5.99
CA PHE A 424 4.73 -13.22 -7.13
C PHE A 424 3.92 -13.95 -8.21
N ASN A 425 4.32 -15.15 -8.61
CA ASN A 425 3.61 -15.94 -9.63
C ASN A 425 2.21 -16.39 -9.14
N PHE A 426 2.03 -16.67 -7.85
CA PHE A 426 0.72 -16.97 -7.25
C PHE A 426 -0.23 -15.77 -7.35
N ALA A 427 0.27 -14.56 -7.10
CA ALA A 427 -0.47 -13.31 -7.28
C ALA A 427 -0.73 -13.00 -8.77
N ASP A 428 0.31 -13.03 -9.60
CA ASP A 428 0.26 -12.67 -11.02
C ASP A 428 -0.61 -13.64 -11.84
N ASN A 429 -0.72 -14.92 -11.44
CA ASN A 429 -1.69 -15.86 -12.00
C ASN A 429 -3.14 -15.36 -11.96
N GLN A 430 -3.51 -14.58 -10.93
CA GLN A 430 -4.86 -14.02 -10.81
C GLN A 430 -5.07 -12.87 -11.81
N VAL A 431 -4.01 -12.10 -12.09
CA VAL A 431 -4.01 -11.02 -13.09
C VAL A 431 -3.98 -11.57 -14.52
N LEU A 432 -3.07 -12.53 -14.80
CA LEU A 432 -2.92 -13.20 -16.10
C LEU A 432 -4.20 -13.94 -16.52
N ARG A 433 -4.98 -14.46 -15.55
CA ARG A 433 -6.26 -15.13 -15.82
C ARG A 433 -7.26 -14.22 -16.54
N LEU A 434 -7.24 -12.91 -16.26
CA LEU A 434 -8.07 -11.90 -16.95
C LEU A 434 -7.76 -11.80 -18.46
N TYR A 435 -6.62 -12.33 -18.90
CA TYR A 435 -6.16 -12.34 -20.29
C TYR A 435 -6.08 -13.76 -20.88
N GLY A 436 -6.52 -14.78 -20.15
CA GLY A 436 -6.51 -16.19 -20.61
C GLY A 436 -5.17 -16.91 -20.48
N PHE A 437 -4.29 -16.44 -19.59
CA PHE A 437 -2.96 -17.04 -19.32
C PHE A 437 -2.77 -17.42 -17.84
N ARG A 438 -1.74 -18.21 -17.56
CA ARG A 438 -1.16 -18.45 -16.23
C ARG A 438 0.31 -18.84 -16.37
N HIS A 439 1.09 -18.70 -15.31
CA HIS A 439 2.41 -19.33 -15.18
C HIS A 439 2.30 -20.86 -15.25
N GLU A 440 3.27 -21.50 -15.90
CA GLU A 440 3.29 -22.97 -16.05
C GLU A 440 3.25 -23.68 -14.68
N SER A 441 4.13 -23.22 -13.79
CA SER A 441 4.19 -23.55 -12.35
C SER A 441 4.49 -22.28 -11.55
N LEU A 442 4.35 -22.33 -10.22
CA LEU A 442 4.73 -21.18 -9.38
C LEU A 442 6.24 -20.90 -9.39
N ALA A 443 7.09 -21.83 -9.81
CA ALA A 443 8.54 -21.68 -9.86
C ALA A 443 9.08 -21.26 -11.25
N SER A 444 8.22 -21.07 -12.26
CA SER A 444 8.62 -20.65 -13.61
C SER A 444 8.06 -19.26 -13.93
N ALA A 445 8.83 -18.45 -14.64
CA ALA A 445 8.34 -17.20 -15.23
C ALA A 445 7.63 -17.40 -16.58
N GLU A 446 7.69 -18.61 -17.15
CA GLU A 446 7.03 -18.94 -18.41
C GLU A 446 5.51 -19.03 -18.24
N VAL A 447 4.78 -18.45 -19.19
CA VAL A 447 3.32 -18.38 -19.19
C VAL A 447 2.71 -19.25 -20.28
N ARG A 448 1.73 -20.05 -19.89
CA ARG A 448 0.92 -20.88 -20.78
C ARG A 448 -0.51 -20.37 -20.88
N ARG A 449 -1.16 -20.71 -21.99
CA ARG A 449 -2.55 -20.38 -22.24
C ARG A 449 -3.48 -21.34 -21.47
N ILE A 450 -4.61 -20.82 -20.96
CA ILE A 450 -5.62 -21.60 -20.23
C ILE A 450 -7.01 -21.59 -20.86
N ALA A 451 -7.24 -20.67 -21.80
CA ALA A 451 -8.50 -20.55 -22.54
C ALA A 451 -8.22 -20.51 -24.05
N ASN A 452 -9.16 -21.03 -24.84
CA ASN A 452 -9.14 -20.86 -26.29
C ASN A 452 -9.44 -19.39 -26.67
N ARG A 453 -9.26 -19.03 -27.95
CA ARG A 453 -9.68 -17.69 -28.41
C ARG A 453 -11.21 -17.71 -28.46
N SER A 454 -11.86 -17.04 -27.51
CA SER A 454 -13.30 -16.83 -27.57
C SER A 454 -13.65 -15.88 -28.71
N THR A 455 -14.79 -16.11 -29.37
CA THR A 455 -15.43 -15.12 -30.24
C THR A 455 -16.11 -14.01 -29.44
N ASP A 456 -16.43 -14.25 -28.17
CA ASP A 456 -16.82 -13.23 -27.20
C ASP A 456 -15.71 -13.03 -26.13
N PRO A 457 -14.85 -12.00 -26.29
CA PRO A 457 -13.81 -11.69 -25.33
C PRO A 457 -14.31 -10.88 -24.13
N LEU A 458 -15.56 -10.40 -24.12
CA LEU A 458 -16.13 -9.62 -23.02
C LEU A 458 -16.71 -10.56 -21.95
N GLU A 459 -17.51 -11.54 -22.35
CA GLU A 459 -18.05 -12.58 -21.46
C GLU A 459 -16.91 -13.31 -20.71
N ALA A 460 -15.89 -13.76 -21.45
CA ALA A 460 -14.72 -14.42 -20.86
C ALA A 460 -13.93 -13.53 -19.87
N LYS A 461 -13.98 -12.19 -20.04
CA LYS A 461 -13.37 -11.24 -19.09
C LYS A 461 -14.24 -11.07 -17.85
N GLU A 462 -15.56 -11.05 -18.00
CA GLU A 462 -16.50 -10.97 -16.88
C GLU A 462 -16.43 -12.22 -16.00
N GLU A 463 -16.34 -13.42 -16.59
CA GLU A 463 -16.08 -14.67 -15.86
C GLU A 463 -14.76 -14.62 -15.08
N ALA A 464 -13.69 -14.12 -15.71
CA ALA A 464 -12.37 -14.01 -15.08
C ALA A 464 -12.36 -12.98 -13.94
N LEU A 465 -13.12 -11.89 -14.05
CA LEU A 465 -13.34 -10.93 -12.97
C LEU A 465 -14.24 -11.49 -11.86
N ALA A 466 -15.23 -12.32 -12.19
CA ALA A 466 -16.07 -13.00 -11.21
C ALA A 466 -15.25 -14.01 -10.37
N PHE A 467 -14.27 -14.69 -10.98
CA PHE A 467 -13.33 -15.57 -10.26
C PHE A 467 -12.46 -14.84 -9.23
N LEU A 468 -12.17 -13.54 -9.43
CA LEU A 468 -11.45 -12.74 -8.42
C LEU A 468 -12.32 -12.42 -7.21
N LYS A 469 -13.64 -12.26 -7.40
CA LYS A 469 -14.51 -11.90 -6.28
C LYS A 469 -14.69 -13.09 -5.36
N LYS A 470 -14.73 -12.81 -4.05
CA LYS A 470 -15.24 -13.79 -3.09
C LYS A 470 -16.64 -14.24 -3.56
N PRO A 471 -16.90 -15.55 -3.73
CA PRO A 471 -18.24 -16.05 -3.98
C PRO A 471 -19.18 -15.58 -2.89
N SER A 472 -20.46 -15.54 -3.21
CA SER A 472 -21.53 -15.35 -2.23
C SER A 472 -21.64 -16.56 -1.30
N GLU A 473 -20.66 -16.75 -0.42
CA GLU A 473 -20.91 -17.40 0.87
C GLU A 473 -22.05 -16.62 1.53
N PRO A 474 -23.12 -17.28 2.01
CA PRO A 474 -24.18 -16.60 2.72
C PRO A 474 -23.58 -15.96 3.99
N ASP A 475 -23.52 -14.63 3.98
CA ASP A 475 -22.88 -13.86 5.03
C ASP A 475 -23.51 -14.21 6.39
N LEU A 476 -22.74 -14.87 7.26
CA LEU A 476 -23.19 -15.36 8.57
C LEU A 476 -23.62 -14.21 9.50
N TRP A 477 -23.28 -12.97 9.15
CA TRP A 477 -23.66 -11.76 9.84
C TRP A 477 -24.66 -10.88 9.07
N SER A 478 -25.18 -11.36 7.94
CA SER A 478 -26.29 -10.72 7.22
C SER A 478 -27.46 -10.42 8.15
N ASN A 479 -28.11 -9.29 7.90
CA ASN A 479 -29.31 -8.87 8.62
C ASN A 479 -30.42 -9.94 8.61
N ASP A 480 -30.47 -10.83 7.61
CA ASP A 480 -31.45 -11.91 7.57
C ASP A 480 -31.09 -13.09 8.49
N VAL A 481 -29.80 -13.40 8.68
CA VAL A 481 -29.36 -14.32 9.75
C VAL A 481 -29.65 -13.70 11.12
N ARG A 482 -29.44 -12.38 11.27
CA ARG A 482 -29.76 -11.64 12.50
C ARG A 482 -31.27 -11.61 12.80
N LYS A 483 -32.13 -11.48 11.79
CA LYS A 483 -33.60 -11.65 11.91
C LYS A 483 -33.99 -13.08 12.28
N ASN A 484 -33.39 -14.09 11.65
CA ASN A 484 -33.68 -15.50 11.95
C ASN A 484 -33.24 -15.90 13.37
N ARG A 485 -32.11 -15.36 13.86
CA ARG A 485 -31.66 -15.55 15.25
C ARG A 485 -32.58 -14.84 16.25
N LYS A 486 -33.08 -13.63 15.93
CA LYS A 486 -34.13 -12.95 16.72
C LYS A 486 -35.48 -13.70 16.71
N ARG A 487 -35.85 -14.38 15.61
CA ARG A 487 -37.05 -15.23 15.54
C ARG A 487 -36.94 -16.50 16.39
N LYS A 488 -35.78 -17.18 16.39
CA LYS A 488 -35.55 -18.34 17.27
C LYS A 488 -35.43 -17.99 18.76
N GLY A 489 -34.91 -16.81 19.10
CA GLY A 489 -34.59 -16.44 20.48
C GLY A 489 -35.77 -16.16 21.43
N LYS A 490 -37.00 -16.01 20.93
CA LYS A 490 -38.16 -15.60 21.77
C LYS A 490 -39.11 -16.74 22.15
N GLY A 491 -39.03 -17.92 21.50
CA GLY A 491 -39.88 -19.07 21.83
C GLY A 491 -39.25 -20.04 22.84
N ASP A 492 -37.96 -20.37 22.65
CA ASP A 492 -37.29 -21.37 23.48
C ASP A 492 -36.99 -20.88 24.90
N LEU A 493 -36.67 -19.58 25.08
CA LEU A 493 -36.28 -19.07 26.39
C LEU A 493 -37.42 -19.13 27.40
N ASP A 494 -38.64 -18.73 26.98
CA ASP A 494 -39.85 -18.82 27.81
C ASP A 494 -40.21 -20.27 28.12
N PHE A 495 -39.99 -21.20 27.17
CA PHE A 495 -40.27 -22.63 27.38
C PHE A 495 -39.27 -23.29 28.36
N VAL A 496 -37.99 -22.92 28.27
CA VAL A 496 -36.94 -23.37 29.21
C VAL A 496 -37.18 -22.77 30.60
N LEU A 497 -37.49 -21.48 30.71
CA LEU A 497 -37.80 -20.84 31.98
C LEU A 497 -39.04 -21.47 32.63
N ALA A 498 -40.13 -21.65 31.88
CA ALA A 498 -41.35 -22.32 32.36
C ALA A 498 -41.16 -23.81 32.70
N ARG A 499 -40.10 -24.46 32.20
CA ARG A 499 -39.72 -25.83 32.56
C ARG A 499 -38.84 -25.88 33.82
N ILE A 500 -37.99 -24.87 34.03
CA ILE A 500 -37.22 -24.69 35.26
C ILE A 500 -38.16 -24.34 36.43
N LEU A 501 -39.01 -23.31 36.27
CA LEU A 501 -39.92 -22.84 37.33
C LEU A 501 -40.86 -23.96 37.83
N ARG A 502 -41.34 -24.84 36.92
CA ARG A 502 -42.11 -26.05 37.27
C ARG A 502 -41.29 -27.11 38.03
N ARG A 503 -39.98 -27.22 37.79
CA ARG A 503 -39.09 -28.13 38.55
C ARG A 503 -38.73 -27.61 39.94
N VAL A 504 -38.73 -26.29 40.16
CA VAL A 504 -38.55 -25.68 41.51
C VAL A 504 -39.88 -25.53 42.27
N GLY A 505 -40.94 -26.23 41.84
CA GLY A 505 -42.21 -26.30 42.56
C GLY A 505 -43.07 -25.03 42.53
N TRP A 506 -42.69 -24.00 41.77
CA TRP A 506 -43.39 -22.72 41.77
C TRP A 506 -44.71 -22.84 40.98
N ARG A 507 -45.84 -22.79 41.69
CA ARG A 507 -47.18 -22.67 41.10
C ARG A 507 -47.63 -21.21 41.14
N SER A 508 -47.77 -20.56 40.00
CA SER A 508 -48.51 -19.31 39.91
C SER A 508 -50.00 -19.57 40.15
N LYS A 509 -50.60 -18.85 41.10
CA LYS A 509 -52.06 -18.68 41.16
C LYS A 509 -52.38 -17.44 40.33
N CYS A 510 -53.12 -17.65 39.23
CA CYS A 510 -53.67 -16.65 38.31
C CYS A 510 -52.67 -15.58 37.83
#